data_AF-A0A537S1V8-F1
#
_entry.id   AF-A0A537S1V8-F1
#
_cell.length_a   1.000
_cell.length_b   1.000
_cell.length_c   1.000
_cell.angle_alpha   90.00
_cell.angle_beta   90.00
_cell.angle_gamma   90.00
#
_symmetry.space_group_name_H-M   'P 1'
#
loop_
_entity.id
_entity.type
_entity.pdbx_description
1 polymer ?
#
loop_
_entity_poly.entity_id
_entity_poly.type
_entity_poly.pdbx_seq_one_letter_code
_entity_poly.pdbx_strand_id
1 'polypeptide(L)'
;MSRSPLRQGDASPPPITANLRARWVWIVAFLLFAAAAELAGAAATHRIVQKGRAFGVGEIAINRGDTLLFTNEDEFLHQIYVASGGMTFDSSEQPPGQTIDVHFPSSGAFTV
;
A
#
# COMPACT_ATOMS: atom_id res chain seq x y z
N MET A 1 23.48 -54.56 -54.81
CA MET A 1 22.29 -54.97 -54.02
C MET A 1 22.83 -55.40 -52.66
N SER A 2 22.48 -54.84 -51.51
CA SER A 2 21.16 -54.47 -51.01
C SER A 2 21.28 -53.33 -49.98
N ARG A 3 20.38 -52.35 -50.05
CA ARG A 3 20.24 -51.28 -49.05
C ARG A 3 19.40 -51.85 -47.89
N SER A 4 19.93 -51.87 -46.67
CA SER A 4 19.11 -52.07 -45.47
C SER A 4 18.56 -50.71 -45.01
N PRO A 5 17.24 -50.57 -44.78
CA PRO A 5 16.62 -49.31 -44.42
C PRO A 5 16.81 -48.97 -42.94
N LEU A 6 16.90 -47.67 -42.68
CA LEU A 6 16.84 -47.03 -41.37
C LEU A 6 15.57 -47.46 -40.61
N ARG A 7 15.72 -48.05 -39.43
CA ARG A 7 14.61 -48.22 -38.47
C ARG A 7 14.42 -46.89 -37.73
N GLN A 8 13.43 -46.15 -38.19
CA GLN A 8 12.90 -44.91 -37.64
C GLN A 8 12.34 -45.15 -36.21
N GLY A 9 12.44 -44.13 -35.37
CA GLY A 9 12.47 -44.23 -33.91
C GLY A 9 11.18 -44.62 -33.20
N ASP A 10 11.34 -45.39 -32.14
CA ASP A 10 10.38 -45.52 -31.03
C ASP A 10 10.81 -44.57 -29.90
N ALA A 11 10.63 -43.25 -30.11
CA ALA A 11 10.64 -42.31 -28.99
C ALA A 11 9.24 -42.29 -28.40
N SER A 12 9.02 -43.03 -27.31
CA SER A 12 7.76 -42.95 -26.56
C SER A 12 7.52 -41.49 -26.14
N PRO A 13 6.33 -40.92 -26.35
CA PRO A 13 6.04 -39.58 -25.86
C PRO A 13 6.22 -39.55 -24.33
N PRO A 14 6.82 -38.50 -23.77
CA PRO A 14 6.98 -38.40 -22.33
C PRO A 14 5.61 -38.50 -21.65
N PRO A 15 5.50 -39.16 -20.48
CA PRO A 15 4.24 -39.33 -19.80
C PRO A 15 3.63 -37.97 -19.44
N ILE A 16 2.38 -37.76 -19.88
CA ILE A 16 1.58 -36.52 -19.70
C ILE A 16 1.49 -36.07 -18.23
N THR A 17 1.79 -36.97 -17.28
CA THR A 17 1.69 -36.77 -15.83
C THR A 17 2.77 -35.87 -15.21
N ALA A 18 3.93 -35.72 -15.85
CA ALA A 18 4.99 -34.81 -15.37
C ALA A 18 4.54 -33.34 -15.41
N ASN A 19 3.67 -33.00 -16.37
CA ASN A 19 3.24 -31.63 -16.62
C ASN A 19 2.15 -31.16 -15.67
N LEU A 20 1.40 -32.08 -15.04
CA LEU A 20 0.32 -31.71 -14.13
C LEU A 20 0.89 -31.27 -12.77
N ARG A 21 1.83 -32.03 -12.19
CA ARG A 21 2.48 -31.67 -10.92
C ARG A 21 3.27 -30.37 -11.03
N ALA A 22 3.99 -30.17 -12.14
CA ALA A 22 4.69 -28.92 -12.42
C ALA A 22 3.72 -27.73 -12.52
N ARG A 23 2.57 -27.90 -13.19
CA ARG A 23 1.53 -26.86 -13.28
C ARG A 23 0.95 -26.50 -11.92
N TRP A 24 0.70 -27.48 -11.05
CA TRP A 24 0.21 -27.21 -9.70
C TRP A 24 1.24 -26.48 -8.84
N VAL A 25 2.53 -26.81 -8.94
CA VAL A 25 3.62 -26.08 -8.27
C VAL A 25 3.67 -24.62 -8.73
N TRP A 26 3.55 -24.37 -10.04
CA TRP A 26 3.54 -23.01 -10.57
C TRP A 26 2.27 -22.23 -10.21
N ILE A 27 1.11 -22.87 -10.16
CA ILE A 27 -0.15 -22.25 -9.70
C ILE A 27 -0.03 -21.89 -8.22
N VAL A 28 0.46 -22.80 -7.38
CA VAL A 28 0.67 -22.52 -5.95
C VAL A 28 1.72 -21.42 -5.77
N ALA A 29 2.82 -21.44 -6.49
CA ALA A 29 3.84 -20.40 -6.45
C ALA A 29 3.29 -19.02 -6.90
N PHE A 30 2.47 -18.99 -7.95
CA PHE A 30 1.82 -17.77 -8.43
C PHE A 30 0.79 -17.24 -7.42
N LEU A 31 -0.01 -18.11 -6.81
CA LEU A 31 -0.98 -17.72 -5.78
C LEU A 31 -0.27 -17.22 -4.51
N LEU A 32 0.84 -17.84 -4.11
CA LEU A 32 1.66 -17.36 -2.98
C LEU A 32 2.32 -16.01 -3.28
N PHE A 33 2.79 -15.79 -4.51
CA PHE A 33 3.35 -14.51 -4.94
C PHE A 33 2.28 -13.41 -4.99
N ALA A 34 1.08 -13.72 -5.51
CA ALA A 34 -0.04 -12.78 -5.55
C ALA A 34 -0.53 -12.41 -4.13
N ALA A 35 -0.63 -13.38 -3.22
CA ALA A 35 -1.01 -13.11 -1.83
C ALA A 35 0.04 -12.29 -1.07
N ALA A 36 1.33 -12.48 -1.37
CA ALA A 36 2.40 -11.66 -0.78
C ALA A 36 2.38 -10.20 -1.27
N ALA A 37 1.83 -9.93 -2.46
CA ALA A 37 1.69 -8.59 -2.99
C ALA A 37 0.61 -7.75 -2.27
N GLU A 38 -0.31 -8.39 -1.54
CA GLU A 38 -1.33 -7.68 -0.74
C GLU A 38 -0.83 -7.23 0.64
N LEU A 39 0.42 -7.57 1.02
CA LEU A 39 1.08 -7.00 2.19
C LEU A 39 1.63 -5.58 1.94
N ALA A 40 0.95 -4.81 1.08
CA ALA A 40 1.32 -3.44 0.78
C ALA A 40 0.79 -2.50 1.87
N GLY A 41 1.67 -2.20 2.84
CA GLY A 41 1.67 -0.98 3.65
C GLY A 41 0.74 -1.00 4.86
N ALA A 42 1.29 -1.22 6.05
CA ALA A 42 0.64 -0.72 7.26
C ALA A 42 0.52 0.81 7.11
N ALA A 43 -0.70 1.36 7.24
CA ALA A 43 -0.93 2.80 7.20
C ALA A 43 0.01 3.47 8.20
N ALA A 44 0.92 4.31 7.69
CA ALA A 44 1.89 4.95 8.54
C ALA A 44 1.18 6.04 9.35
N THR A 45 1.29 5.95 10.67
CA THR A 45 0.73 6.97 11.56
C THR A 45 1.76 8.06 11.76
N HIS A 46 1.51 9.25 11.23
CA HIS A 46 2.40 10.41 11.37
C HIS A 46 1.80 11.44 12.32
N ARG A 47 2.56 11.84 13.35
CA ARG A 47 2.11 12.85 14.31
C ARG A 47 2.64 14.24 13.97
N ILE A 48 1.74 15.20 13.83
CA ILE A 48 2.01 16.63 13.62
C ILE A 48 1.66 17.37 14.90
N VAL A 49 2.65 17.98 15.55
CA VAL A 49 2.45 18.74 16.79
C VAL A 49 2.10 20.19 16.45
N GLN A 50 1.09 20.75 17.10
CA GLN A 50 0.77 22.18 17.10
C GLN A 50 1.32 22.81 18.38
N LYS A 51 2.21 23.79 18.26
CA LYS A 51 2.80 24.49 19.41
C LYS A 51 3.30 25.87 18.99
N GLY A 52 3.14 26.86 19.86
CA GLY A 52 3.57 28.23 19.54
C GLY A 52 2.82 28.79 18.33
N ARG A 53 1.55 28.42 18.17
CA ARG A 53 0.66 28.82 17.07
C ARG A 53 1.15 28.40 15.67
N ALA A 54 1.88 27.29 15.59
CA ALA A 54 2.37 26.73 14.35
C ALA A 54 2.32 25.19 14.36
N PHE A 55 2.27 24.59 13.17
CA PHE A 55 2.60 23.18 13.00
C PHE A 55 4.12 22.98 13.12
N GLY A 56 4.54 21.94 13.83
CA GLY A 56 5.95 21.59 14.00
C GLY A 56 6.61 21.06 12.72
N VAL A 57 5.82 20.74 11.70
CA VAL A 57 6.26 20.32 10.37
C VAL A 57 5.51 21.16 9.34
N GLY A 58 6.24 21.82 8.43
CA GLY A 58 5.64 22.66 7.39
C GLY A 58 5.13 21.87 6.18
N GLU A 59 5.75 20.73 5.86
CA GLU A 59 5.34 19.85 4.77
C GLU A 59 5.75 18.41 5.08
N ILE A 60 4.90 17.45 4.70
CA ILE A 60 5.17 16.02 4.82
C ILE A 60 4.62 15.28 3.59
N ALA A 61 5.35 14.29 3.11
CA ALA A 61 4.88 13.34 2.11
C ALA A 61 4.38 12.07 2.82
N ILE A 62 3.17 11.64 2.49
CA ILE A 62 2.53 10.42 3.02
C ILE A 62 2.00 9.57 1.87
N ASN A 63 1.71 8.30 2.15
CA ASN A 63 1.06 7.44 1.18
C ASN A 63 -0.44 7.77 1.09
N ARG A 64 -1.04 7.50 -0.07
CA ARG A 64 -2.50 7.55 -0.21
C ARG A 64 -3.13 6.59 0.80
N GLY A 65 -4.09 7.09 1.56
CA GLY A 65 -4.80 6.32 2.58
C GLY A 65 -4.17 6.40 3.97
N ASP A 66 -3.05 7.11 4.14
CA ASP A 66 -2.49 7.34 5.47
C ASP A 66 -3.38 8.27 6.31
N THR A 67 -3.18 8.21 7.62
CA THR A 67 -3.84 9.06 8.61
C THR A 67 -2.77 9.87 9.35
N LEU A 68 -2.96 11.19 9.40
CA LEU A 68 -2.14 12.09 10.22
C LEU A 68 -2.82 12.32 11.58
N LEU A 69 -2.00 12.38 12.63
CA LEU A 69 -2.40 12.69 14.01
C LEU A 69 -1.97 14.11 14.32
N PHE A 70 -2.91 15.04 14.39
CA PHE A 70 -2.64 16.42 14.78
C PHE A 70 -2.81 16.57 16.29
N THR A 71 -1.71 16.80 17.02
CA THR A 71 -1.73 16.93 18.49
C THR A 71 -1.53 18.39 18.89
N ASN A 72 -2.47 18.94 19.66
CA ASN A 72 -2.33 20.26 20.25
C ASN A 72 -1.44 20.20 21.51
N GLU A 73 -0.19 20.65 21.40
CA GLU A 73 0.73 20.84 22.55
C GLU A 73 0.92 22.33 22.89
N ASP A 74 -0.03 23.17 22.48
CA ASP A 74 -0.11 24.59 22.77
C ASP A 74 -1.03 24.86 23.97
N GLU A 75 -1.02 26.09 24.48
CA GLU A 75 -1.96 26.55 25.52
C GLU A 75 -3.29 27.08 24.95
N PHE A 76 -3.36 27.26 23.63
CA PHE A 76 -4.51 27.81 22.91
C PHE A 76 -5.38 26.71 22.29
N LEU A 77 -6.63 27.07 21.99
CA LEU A 77 -7.49 26.27 21.13
C LEU A 77 -6.97 26.28 19.69
N HIS A 78 -7.01 25.12 19.05
CA HIS A 78 -6.67 24.95 17.65
C HIS A 78 -7.82 24.27 16.90
N GLN A 79 -7.73 24.23 15.57
CA GLN A 79 -8.62 23.48 14.70
C GLN A 79 -7.79 22.94 13.52
N ILE A 80 -8.30 21.92 12.85
CA ILE A 80 -7.74 21.41 11.60
C ILE A 80 -8.76 21.61 10.50
N TYR A 81 -8.35 22.32 9.46
CA TYR A 81 -9.19 22.63 8.30
C TYR A 81 -8.49 22.20 7.02
N VAL A 82 -9.21 21.57 6.11
CA VAL A 82 -8.72 21.21 4.78
C VAL A 82 -9.81 21.54 3.78
N ALA A 83 -9.46 22.29 2.73
CA ALA A 83 -10.33 22.53 1.58
C ALA A 83 -9.49 22.54 0.29
N SER A 84 -8.75 21.46 0.08
CA SER A 84 -7.72 21.33 -0.96
C SER A 84 -7.59 19.87 -1.40
N GLY A 85 -6.93 19.61 -2.52
CA GLY A 85 -6.66 18.24 -3.00
C GLY A 85 -7.91 17.37 -3.25
N GLY A 86 -9.09 17.99 -3.42
CA GLY A 86 -10.37 17.28 -3.56
C GLY A 86 -10.95 16.74 -2.25
N MET A 87 -10.43 17.19 -1.11
CA MET A 87 -10.90 16.85 0.25
C MET A 87 -11.41 18.11 0.95
N THR A 88 -12.52 17.96 1.67
CA THR A 88 -12.98 18.93 2.66
C THR A 88 -13.03 18.26 4.03
N PHE A 89 -12.39 18.87 5.02
CA PHE A 89 -12.41 18.44 6.40
C PHE A 89 -12.38 19.67 7.30
N ASP A 90 -13.14 19.62 8.39
CA ASP A 90 -13.19 20.69 9.37
C ASP A 90 -13.42 20.05 10.74
N SER A 91 -12.53 20.30 11.70
CA SER A 91 -12.65 19.77 13.04
C SER A 91 -13.38 20.74 13.96
N SER A 92 -14.00 20.20 15.01
CA SER A 92 -14.33 21.02 16.19
C SER A 92 -13.07 21.66 16.79
N GLU A 93 -13.26 22.66 17.65
CA GLU A 93 -12.17 23.21 18.48
C GLU A 93 -11.45 22.10 19.26
N GLN A 94 -10.13 22.17 19.24
CA GLN A 94 -9.19 21.23 19.82
C GLN A 94 -8.52 21.85 21.05
N PRO A 95 -8.89 21.41 22.28
CA PRO A 95 -8.22 21.82 23.51
C PRO A 95 -6.75 21.40 23.59
N PRO A 96 -5.95 22.05 24.45
CA PRO A 96 -4.61 21.58 24.81
C PRO A 96 -4.58 20.10 25.19
N GLY A 97 -3.61 19.37 24.64
CA GLY A 97 -3.39 17.94 24.87
C GLY A 97 -4.24 16.99 24.01
N GLN A 98 -5.23 17.48 23.25
CA GLN A 98 -6.02 16.62 22.38
C GLN A 98 -5.27 16.23 21.10
N THR A 99 -5.66 15.09 20.52
CA THR A 99 -5.20 14.64 19.20
C THR A 99 -6.40 14.40 18.28
N ILE A 100 -6.28 14.83 17.02
CA ILE A 100 -7.27 14.64 15.97
C ILE A 100 -6.65 13.81 14.85
N ASP A 101 -7.39 12.80 14.41
CA ASP A 101 -6.99 11.92 13.31
C ASP A 101 -7.62 12.42 12.01
N VAL A 102 -6.80 12.62 10.97
CA VAL A 102 -7.25 13.07 9.66
C VAL A 102 -6.77 12.09 8.59
N HIS A 103 -7.71 11.43 7.93
CA HIS A 103 -7.46 10.44 6.89
C HIS A 103 -7.38 11.08 5.50
N PHE A 104 -6.36 10.75 4.72
CA PHE A 104 -6.13 11.30 3.38
C PHE A 104 -6.38 10.23 2.30
N PRO A 105 -7.62 10.07 1.79
CA PRO A 105 -8.00 8.93 0.94
C PRO A 105 -7.50 9.01 -0.51
N SER A 106 -7.02 10.18 -0.93
CA SER A 106 -6.69 10.50 -2.32
C SER A 106 -5.26 10.99 -2.44
N SER A 107 -4.62 10.66 -3.56
CA SER A 107 -3.33 11.23 -3.92
C SER A 107 -3.49 12.70 -4.33
N GLY A 108 -2.56 13.56 -3.91
CA GLY A 108 -2.59 14.98 -4.23
C GLY A 108 -1.81 15.81 -3.22
N ALA A 109 -1.85 17.13 -3.39
CA ALA A 109 -1.35 18.08 -2.41
C ALA A 109 -2.52 18.66 -1.61
N PHE A 110 -2.37 18.68 -0.29
CA PHE A 110 -3.37 19.20 0.65
C PHE A 110 -2.74 20.33 1.48
N THR A 111 -3.34 21.51 1.41
CA THR A 111 -3.10 22.60 2.36
C THR A 111 -4.03 22.41 3.55
N VAL A 112 -3.42 22.42 4.74
CA VAL A 112 -4.03 22.27 6.06
C VAL A 112 -3.77 23.53 6.88
#